data_AF-A0A9D3ZQU9-F1
#
_entry.id   AF-A0A9D3ZQU9-F1
#
_cell.length_a   1.000
_cell.length_b   1.000
_cell.length_c   1.000
_cell.angle_alpha   90.00
_cell.angle_beta   90.00
_cell.angle_gamma   90.00
#
_symmetry.space_group_name_H-M   'P 1'
#
loop_
_entity.id
_entity.type
_entity.pdbx_description
1 polymer ?
#
loop_
_entity_poly.entity_id
_entity_poly.type
_entity_poly.pdbx_seq_one_letter_code
_entity_poly.pdbx_strand_id
1 'polypeptide(L)'
;MLDESKFDVNFKLLALRIPREFCKTATRLLNGYLLDKPRVKPITEDPTSEKTRYMILSEKVQNPDLSDIPSQKLDELKKLCEIEVVPYSLTLGYSYWTADHILKQILPLGVEVPSSFETIVM
;
A
#
# COMPACT_ATOMS: atom_id res chain seq x y z
N MET A 1 11.44 27.24 0.39
CA MET A 1 10.22 26.46 0.63
C MET A 1 10.44 25.10 0.01
N LEU A 2 10.47 24.03 0.81
CA LEU A 2 10.53 22.67 0.23
C LEU A 2 9.16 22.39 -0.40
N ASP A 3 9.13 22.08 -1.68
CA ASP A 3 7.94 21.52 -2.33
C ASP A 3 7.65 20.13 -1.74
N GLU A 4 6.75 20.07 -0.77
CA GLU A 4 6.32 18.83 -0.10
C GLU A 4 5.73 17.81 -1.09
N SER A 5 5.20 18.28 -2.23
CA SER A 5 4.67 17.45 -3.32
C SER A 5 5.71 16.63 -4.08
N LYS A 6 7.02 16.89 -3.90
CA LYS A 6 8.08 16.11 -4.57
C LYS A 6 8.31 14.73 -3.96
N PHE A 7 7.62 14.39 -2.88
CA PHE A 7 7.80 13.14 -2.15
C PHE A 7 6.50 12.33 -2.01
N ASP A 8 5.45 12.72 -2.74
CA ASP A 8 4.26 11.88 -2.86
C ASP A 8 4.63 10.56 -3.53
N VAL A 9 4.58 9.48 -2.76
CA VAL A 9 4.78 8.13 -3.29
C VAL A 9 3.41 7.59 -3.69
N ASN A 10 3.21 7.40 -4.98
CA ASN A 10 1.99 6.79 -5.50
C ASN A 10 2.18 5.27 -5.66
N PHE A 11 1.38 4.51 -4.94
CA PHE A 11 1.34 3.05 -5.02
C PHE A 11 0.17 2.64 -5.90
N LYS A 12 0.47 1.96 -7.01
CA LYS A 12 -0.52 1.27 -7.83
C LYS A 12 -0.75 -0.12 -7.23
N LEU A 13 -1.92 -0.30 -6.63
CA LEU A 13 -2.33 -1.50 -5.93
C LEU A 13 -3.61 -2.05 -6.57
N LEU A 14 -4.02 -3.20 -6.09
CA LEU A 14 -5.33 -3.77 -6.35
C LEU A 14 -6.17 -3.71 -5.08
N ALA A 15 -7.48 -3.64 -5.23
CA ALA A 15 -8.41 -3.78 -4.13
C ALA A 15 -9.52 -4.77 -4.51
N LEU A 16 -10.08 -5.43 -3.50
CA LEU A 16 -11.25 -6.28 -3.66
C LEU A 16 -12.48 -5.52 -3.19
N ARG A 17 -13.51 -5.48 -4.04
CA ARG A 17 -14.84 -5.02 -3.66
C ARG A 17 -15.55 -6.15 -2.91
N ILE A 18 -15.80 -5.94 -1.62
CA ILE A 18 -16.43 -6.92 -0.74
C ILE A 18 -17.63 -6.26 -0.05
N PRO A 19 -18.80 -6.94 0.05
CA PRO A 19 -19.92 -6.44 0.84
C PRO A 19 -19.53 -6.22 2.30
N ARG A 20 -20.04 -5.14 2.91
CA ARG A 20 -19.68 -4.73 4.27
C ARG A 20 -19.88 -5.82 5.33
N GLU A 21 -20.87 -6.69 5.12
CA GLU A 21 -21.21 -7.80 6.01
C GLU A 21 -20.12 -8.89 6.07
N PHE A 22 -19.40 -9.11 4.96
CA PHE A 22 -18.37 -10.14 4.84
C PHE A 22 -16.95 -9.61 5.08
N CYS A 23 -16.76 -8.29 5.21
CA CYS A 23 -15.45 -7.67 5.40
C CYS A 23 -14.65 -8.30 6.54
N LYS A 24 -15.28 -8.62 7.67
CA LYS A 24 -14.61 -9.23 8.83
C LYS A 24 -14.07 -10.64 8.51
N THR A 25 -14.86 -11.45 7.81
CA THR A 25 -14.47 -12.80 7.41
C THR A 25 -13.44 -12.76 6.30
N ALA A 26 -13.64 -11.91 5.29
CA ALA A 26 -12.69 -11.68 4.22
C ALA A 26 -11.32 -11.22 4.74
N THR A 27 -11.29 -10.36 5.77
CA THR A 27 -10.05 -9.92 6.42
C THR A 27 -9.27 -11.08 7.04
N ARG A 28 -9.97 -12.04 7.65
CA ARG A 28 -9.35 -13.24 8.21
C ARG A 28 -8.83 -14.18 7.13
N LEU A 29 -9.60 -14.39 6.06
CA LEU A 29 -9.18 -15.22 4.93
C LEU A 29 -7.93 -14.63 4.27
N LEU A 30 -7.97 -13.35 3.94
CA LEU A 30 -6.91 -12.60 3.25
C LEU A 30 -5.81 -12.10 4.20
N ASN A 31 -5.75 -12.61 5.43
CA ASN A 31 -4.68 -12.24 6.36
C ASN A 31 -3.31 -12.54 5.74
N GLY A 32 -2.41 -11.55 5.77
CA GLY A 32 -1.10 -11.56 5.11
C GLY A 32 -1.08 -11.10 3.64
N TYR A 33 -2.24 -10.90 3.01
CA TYR A 33 -2.38 -10.44 1.61
C TYR A 33 -3.03 -9.06 1.49
N LEU A 34 -3.54 -8.50 2.58
CA LEU A 34 -4.00 -7.12 2.63
C LEU A 34 -2.84 -6.15 2.82
N LEU A 35 -3.07 -4.88 2.49
CA LEU A 35 -2.09 -3.83 2.69
C LEU A 35 -1.70 -3.71 4.16
N ASP A 36 -0.44 -4.01 4.46
CA ASP A 36 0.14 -3.91 5.80
C ASP A 36 1.12 -2.73 5.82
N LYS A 37 0.57 -1.51 5.86
CA LYS A 37 1.35 -0.28 5.97
C LYS A 37 0.93 0.48 7.23
N PRO A 38 1.87 0.95 8.07
CA PRO A 38 1.53 1.65 9.32
C PRO A 38 0.63 2.86 9.01
N ARG A 39 -0.36 3.19 9.83
CA ARG A 39 -1.28 4.34 9.59
C ARG A 39 -2.15 4.28 8.33
N VAL A 40 -2.03 3.26 7.48
CA VAL A 40 -2.94 3.05 6.34
C VAL A 40 -3.96 1.99 6.72
N LYS A 41 -5.25 2.26 6.48
CA LYS A 41 -6.30 1.27 6.70
C LYS A 41 -6.38 0.34 5.49
N PRO A 42 -6.30 -0.99 5.65
CA PRO A 42 -6.45 -1.92 4.54
C PRO A 42 -7.89 -2.00 4.00
N ILE A 43 -8.87 -1.41 4.69
CA ILE A 43 -10.27 -1.41 4.28
C ILE A 43 -10.75 0.04 4.20
N THR A 44 -11.29 0.42 3.04
CA THR A 44 -11.82 1.75 2.77
C THR A 44 -13.24 1.67 2.22
N GLU A 45 -13.90 2.81 2.16
CA GLU A 45 -15.22 2.92 1.55
C GLU A 45 -15.12 2.73 0.04
N ASP A 46 -16.13 2.08 -0.54
CA ASP A 46 -16.28 1.97 -1.99
C ASP A 46 -17.00 3.23 -2.49
N PRO A 47 -16.38 4.05 -3.36
CA PRO A 47 -17.01 5.26 -3.89
C PRO A 47 -18.20 4.96 -4.81
N THR A 48 -18.32 3.73 -5.31
CA THR A 48 -19.42 3.32 -6.19
C THR A 48 -20.64 2.81 -5.41
N SER A 49 -20.46 2.36 -4.16
CA SER A 49 -21.54 1.78 -3.35
C SER A 49 -21.28 1.85 -1.86
N GLU A 50 -22.25 2.37 -1.11
CA GLU A 50 -22.22 2.39 0.36
C GLU A 50 -22.31 1.00 1.01
N LYS A 51 -22.78 -0.01 0.26
CA LYS A 51 -22.97 -1.39 0.73
C LYS A 51 -21.69 -2.22 0.69
N THR A 52 -20.72 -1.80 -0.10
CA THR A 52 -19.46 -2.51 -0.26
C THR A 52 -18.29 -1.70 0.30
N ARG A 53 -17.14 -2.34 0.44
CA ARG A 53 -15.90 -1.76 0.90
C ARG A 53 -14.77 -2.26 0.00
N TYR A 54 -13.76 -1.42 -0.17
CA TYR A 54 -12.53 -1.79 -0.81
C TYR A 54 -11.56 -2.37 0.19
N MET A 55 -11.17 -3.61 -0.02
CA MET A 55 -10.11 -4.27 0.71
C MET A 55 -8.83 -4.17 -0.11
N ILE A 56 -7.95 -3.26 0.28
CA ILE A 56 -6.70 -2.97 -0.43
C ILE A 56 -5.74 -4.14 -0.23
N LEU A 57 -5.26 -4.69 -1.34
CA LEU A 57 -4.30 -5.77 -1.37
C LEU A 57 -2.87 -5.25 -1.16
N SER A 58 -2.01 -6.13 -0.67
CA SER A 58 -0.59 -5.87 -0.50
C SER A 58 0.10 -5.64 -1.84
N GLU A 59 1.22 -4.92 -1.83
CA GLU A 59 2.09 -4.70 -3.01
C GLU A 59 2.54 -6.01 -3.68
N LYS A 60 2.55 -7.12 -2.93
CA LYS A 60 2.86 -8.46 -3.42
C LYS A 60 1.83 -9.03 -4.41
N VAL A 61 0.59 -8.53 -4.35
CA VAL A 61 -0.50 -8.98 -5.23
C VAL A 61 -0.65 -7.96 -6.35
N GLN A 62 0.12 -8.17 -7.41
CA GLN A 62 0.11 -7.33 -8.61
C GLN A 62 -0.82 -7.90 -9.69
N ASN A 63 -1.16 -9.19 -9.59
CA ASN A 63 -1.92 -9.89 -10.62
C ASN A 63 -3.43 -9.75 -10.39
N PRO A 64 -4.20 -9.24 -11.37
CA PRO A 64 -5.66 -9.08 -11.25
C PRO A 64 -6.38 -10.43 -11.13
N ASP A 65 -5.78 -11.52 -11.63
CA ASP A 65 -6.29 -12.88 -11.46
C ASP A 65 -6.09 -13.46 -10.04
N LEU A 66 -5.49 -12.69 -9.12
CA LEU A 66 -5.20 -13.08 -7.74
C LEU A 66 -4.32 -14.32 -7.60
N SER A 67 -3.52 -14.63 -8.63
CA SER A 67 -2.62 -15.81 -8.65
C SER A 67 -1.60 -15.82 -7.49
N ASP A 68 -1.30 -14.66 -6.92
CA ASP A 68 -0.42 -14.51 -5.75
C ASP A 68 -1.06 -15.00 -4.44
N ILE A 69 -2.39 -15.19 -4.42
CA ILE A 69 -3.16 -15.64 -3.26
C ILE A 69 -3.52 -17.12 -3.44
N PRO A 70 -3.34 -17.97 -2.42
CA PRO A 70 -3.64 -19.39 -2.55
C PRO A 70 -5.11 -19.62 -2.88
N SER A 71 -5.34 -20.50 -3.85
CA SER A 71 -6.67 -20.80 -4.40
C SER A 71 -7.67 -21.21 -3.33
N GLN A 72 -7.25 -21.92 -2.28
CA GLN A 72 -8.11 -22.26 -1.14
C GLN A 72 -8.73 -21.02 -0.46
N LYS A 73 -7.95 -19.96 -0.26
CA LYS A 73 -8.46 -18.72 0.35
C LYS A 73 -9.43 -17.99 -0.57
N LEU A 74 -9.12 -17.98 -1.88
CA LEU A 74 -9.96 -17.36 -2.89
C LEU A 74 -11.28 -18.10 -3.08
N ASP A 75 -11.25 -19.44 -3.05
CA ASP A 75 -12.43 -20.29 -3.16
C ASP A 75 -13.37 -20.05 -1.97
N GLU A 76 -12.84 -20.05 -0.75
CA GLU A 76 -13.62 -19.71 0.44
C GLU A 76 -14.19 -18.28 0.39
N LEU A 77 -13.43 -17.33 -0.16
CA LEU A 77 -13.91 -15.95 -0.32
C LEU A 77 -15.04 -15.86 -1.37
N LYS A 78 -14.90 -16.55 -2.50
CA LYS A 78 -15.91 -16.61 -3.57
C LYS A 78 -17.19 -17.33 -3.14
N LYS A 79 -17.11 -18.28 -2.20
CA LYS A 79 -18.28 -18.92 -1.59
C LYS A 79 -19.10 -17.97 -0.71
N LEU A 80 -18.44 -16.96 -0.11
CA LEU A 80 -19.12 -16.01 0.77
C LEU A 80 -19.85 -14.93 -0.02
N CYS A 81 -19.20 -14.38 -1.05
CA CYS A 81 -19.77 -13.34 -1.88
C CYS A 81 -19.09 -13.27 -3.25
N GLU A 82 -19.76 -12.58 -4.18
CA GLU A 82 -19.10 -12.16 -5.41
C GLU A 82 -18.00 -11.14 -5.09
N ILE A 83 -16.81 -11.39 -5.62
CA ILE A 83 -15.64 -10.54 -5.42
C ILE A 83 -15.24 -9.94 -6.77
N GLU A 84 -14.97 -8.64 -6.76
CA GLU A 84 -14.48 -7.93 -7.94
C GLU A 84 -13.12 -7.31 -7.62
N VAL A 85 -12.15 -7.53 -8.50
CA VAL A 85 -10.82 -6.93 -8.39
C VAL A 85 -10.85 -5.59 -9.11
N VAL A 86 -10.55 -4.52 -8.39
CA VAL A 86 -10.50 -3.17 -8.93
C VAL A 86 -9.11 -2.56 -8.77
N PRO A 87 -8.63 -1.77 -9.74
CA PRO A 87 -7.38 -1.03 -9.56
C PRO A 87 -7.55 0.04 -8.47
N TYR A 88 -6.57 0.15 -7.58
CA TYR A 88 -6.57 1.10 -6.48
C TYR A 88 -5.26 1.89 -6.45
N SER A 89 -5.34 3.21 -6.35
CA SER A 89 -4.16 4.07 -6.26
C SER A 89 -4.10 4.70 -4.88
N LEU A 90 -3.03 4.41 -4.14
CA LEU A 90 -2.78 5.00 -2.83
C LEU A 90 -1.66 6.03 -2.94
N THR A 91 -1.96 7.28 -2.64
CA THR A 91 -0.93 8.34 -2.53
C THR A 91 -0.56 8.52 -1.07
N LEU A 92 0.71 8.25 -0.73
CA LEU A 92 1.28 8.51 0.58
C LEU A 92 2.16 9.77 0.51
N GLY A 93 1.67 10.86 1.09
CA GLY A 93 2.37 12.15 1.15
C GLY A 93 3.38 12.26 2.30
N TYR A 94 4.09 13.39 2.35
CA TYR A 94 5.20 13.67 3.30
C TYR A 94 4.83 13.41 4.77
N SER A 95 3.60 13.72 5.19
CA SER A 95 3.08 13.51 6.56
C SER A 95 3.06 12.05 7.03
N TYR A 96 3.21 11.11 6.09
CA TYR A 96 3.26 9.68 6.37
C TYR A 96 4.64 9.22 6.86
N TRP A 97 5.72 9.88 6.42
CA TRP A 97 7.09 9.51 6.71
C TRP A 97 7.64 10.37 7.85
N THR A 98 8.12 9.75 8.94
CA THR A 98 9.00 10.46 9.88
C THR A 98 10.29 10.84 9.16
N ALA A 99 10.84 12.03 9.44
CA ALA A 99 12.01 12.62 8.76
C ALA A 99 13.19 11.65 8.56
N ASP A 100 13.38 10.67 9.45
CA ASP A 100 14.41 9.62 9.35
C ASP A 100 14.27 8.70 8.10
N HIS A 101 13.05 8.38 7.67
CA HIS A 101 12.83 7.51 6.50
C HIS A 101 13.04 8.25 5.18
N ILE A 102 12.70 9.53 5.15
CA ILE A 102 12.85 10.38 3.97
C ILE A 102 14.34 10.56 3.65
N LEU A 103 15.17 10.79 4.67
CA LEU A 103 16.61 10.95 4.52
C LEU A 103 17.29 9.72 3.90
N LYS A 104 16.79 8.50 4.16
CA LYS A 104 17.35 7.27 3.56
C LYS A 104 16.96 7.07 2.10
N GLN A 105 15.82 7.60 1.66
CA GLN A 105 15.32 7.42 0.29
C GLN A 105 15.79 8.51 -0.68
N ILE A 106 16.26 9.66 -0.17
CA ILE A 106 16.84 10.74 -0.98
C ILE A 106 18.33 10.53 -1.24
N LEU A 107 19.01 9.70 -0.44
CA LEU A 107 20.40 9.37 -0.71
C LEU A 107 20.46 8.33 -1.85
N PRO A 108 21.04 8.66 -3.02
CA PRO A 108 21.29 7.65 -4.03
C PRO A 108 22.18 6.54 -3.43
N LEU A 109 21.87 5.29 -3.75
CA LEU A 109 22.70 4.13 -3.43
C LEU A 109 24.08 4.31 -4.09
N GLY A 110 25.04 4.89 -3.35
CA GLY A 110 26.40 5.08 -3.85
C GLY A 110 27.12 6.40 -3.52
N VAL A 111 26.61 7.25 -2.62
CA VAL A 111 27.43 8.33 -2.06
C VAL A 111 28.04 7.86 -0.75
N GLU A 112 29.30 7.40 -0.82
CA GLU A 112 30.19 7.44 0.33
C GLU A 112 30.21 8.89 0.82
N VAL A 113 29.90 9.10 2.09
CA VAL A 113 30.14 10.39 2.74
C VAL A 113 31.64 10.68 2.60
N PRO A 114 32.07 11.74 1.89
CA PRO A 114 33.47 12.13 1.99
C PRO A 114 33.65 12.67 3.41
N SER A 115 34.19 11.83 4.28
CA SER A 115 34.74 12.24 5.56
C SER A 115 36.04 12.99 5.27
N SER A 116 35.94 14.31 5.07
CA SER A 116 36.97 15.29 5.42
C SER A 116 36.57 16.67 4.92
N PHE A 117 36.25 17.57 5.84
CA PHE A 117 36.43 18.99 5.60
C PHE A 117 37.94 19.27 5.70
N GLU A 118 38.64 19.39 4.57
CA GLU A 118 39.92 20.08 4.56
C GLU A 118 39.65 21.59 4.58
N THR A 119 40.02 22.25 5.67
CA THR A 119 40.10 23.71 5.73
C THR A 119 41.37 24.13 4.99
N ILE A 120 41.23 24.62 3.77
CA ILE A 120 42.27 25.47 3.16
C ILE A 120 42.24 26.84 3.84
N VAL A 121 43.22 27.09 4.70
CA VAL A 121 43.55 28.45 5.14
C VAL A 121 44.53 29.01 4.11
N MET A 122 44.15 30.10 3.44
CA MET A 122 45.09 30.98 2.75
C MET A 122 45.13 32.32 3.47
#